data_AF-A0A1L4BVF7-F1
#
_entry.id   AF-A0A1L4BVF7-F1
#
_cell.length_a   1.000
_cell.length_b   1.000
_cell.length_c   1.000
_cell.angle_alpha   90.00
_cell.angle_beta   90.00
_cell.angle_gamma   90.00
#
_symmetry.space_group_name_H-M   'P 1'
#
loop_
_entity.id
_entity.type
_entity.pdbx_description
1 polymer ?
#
loop_
_entity_poly.entity_id
_entity_poly.type
_entity_poly.pdbx_seq_one_letter_code
_entity_poly.pdbx_strand_id
1 'polypeptide(L)'
;MLNSINQTIYKKCLFPLFFSLFGSAMLYCWNSGNVEGYFEIFTGIVLLIIFSYALRNIWLFADQNVRTKLYRNIAIFAVILNLSTYAVSIVFQGVVAFIFAVFMIIGFWKLITK
;
A
#
# COMPACT_ATOMS: atom_id res chain seq x y z
N MET A 1 -26.64 0.19 7.21
CA MET A 1 -26.05 1.35 7.93
C MET A 1 -24.57 1.46 7.60
N LEU A 2 -24.23 2.02 6.44
CA LEU A 2 -22.86 2.04 5.89
C LEU A 2 -22.49 3.40 5.27
N ASN A 3 -23.22 4.48 5.59
CA ASN A 3 -23.35 5.60 4.64
C ASN A 3 -22.52 6.86 4.89
N SER A 4 -21.88 7.07 6.05
CA SER A 4 -21.09 8.31 6.26
C SER A 4 -19.74 8.07 6.93
N ILE A 5 -19.69 7.22 7.95
CA ILE A 5 -18.44 6.83 8.64
C ILE A 5 -17.57 5.95 7.71
N ASN A 6 -18.19 5.01 6.97
CA ASN A 6 -17.46 4.15 6.04
C ASN A 6 -16.96 4.85 4.78
N GLN A 7 -17.69 5.85 4.25
CA GLN A 7 -17.18 6.61 3.09
C GLN A 7 -15.95 7.45 3.44
N THR A 8 -15.90 8.03 4.64
CA THR A 8 -14.77 8.84 5.09
C THR A 8 -13.52 7.98 5.31
N ILE A 9 -13.67 6.86 6.02
CA ILE A 9 -12.59 5.89 6.24
C ILE A 9 -12.10 5.34 4.89
N TYR A 10 -13.01 4.99 3.98
CA TYR A 10 -12.66 4.50 2.66
C TYR A 10 -11.87 5.54 1.84
N LYS A 11 -12.39 6.76 1.69
CA LYS A 11 -11.80 7.79 0.83
C LYS A 11 -10.52 8.39 1.39
N LYS A 12 -10.43 8.59 2.71
CA LYS A 12 -9.31 9.30 3.34
C LYS A 12 -8.27 8.37 3.95
N CYS A 13 -8.60 7.11 4.23
CA CYS A 13 -7.69 6.17 4.85
C CYS A 13 -7.31 5.03 3.89
N LEU A 14 -8.31 4.27 3.45
CA LEU A 14 -8.06 3.04 2.69
C LEU A 14 -7.57 3.35 1.27
N PHE A 15 -8.21 4.26 0.55
CA PHE A 15 -7.82 4.59 -0.81
C PHE A 15 -6.39 5.16 -0.92
N PRO A 16 -5.98 6.14 -0.10
CA PRO A 16 -4.59 6.63 -0.11
C PRO A 16 -3.58 5.55 0.30
N LEU A 17 -3.95 4.66 1.24
CA LEU A 17 -3.13 3.51 1.60
C LEU A 17 -2.94 2.55 0.42
N PHE A 18 -4.02 2.22 -0.29
CA PHE A 18 -3.95 1.34 -1.47
C PHE A 18 -3.11 1.97 -2.58
N PHE A 19 -3.33 3.26 -2.86
CA PHE A 19 -2.60 3.99 -3.90
C PHE A 19 -1.10 4.05 -3.60
N SER A 20 -0.72 4.34 -2.36
CA SER A 20 0.70 4.37 -1.95
C SER A 20 1.36 2.99 -2.03
N LEU A 21 0.68 1.92 -1.58
CA LEU A 21 1.19 0.56 -1.67
C LEU A 21 1.33 0.09 -3.12
N PHE A 22 0.33 0.37 -3.96
CA PHE A 22 0.37 0.05 -5.39
C PHE A 22 1.52 0.78 -6.10
N GLY A 23 1.66 2.09 -5.87
CA GLY A 23 2.75 2.88 -6.44
C GLY A 23 4.12 2.40 -5.95
N SER A 24 4.24 1.98 -4.69
CA SER A 24 5.51 1.44 -4.15
C SER A 24 5.89 0.12 -4.82
N ALA A 25 4.92 -0.77 -5.06
CA ALA A 25 5.14 -2.01 -5.80
C ALA A 25 5.53 -1.73 -7.25
N MET A 26 4.93 -0.71 -7.88
CA MET A 26 5.29 -0.27 -9.22
C MET A 26 6.73 0.23 -9.28
N LEU A 27 7.14 1.15 -8.39
CA LEU A 27 8.53 1.63 -8.33
C LEU A 27 9.52 0.50 -8.10
N TYR A 28 9.19 -0.43 -7.21
CA TYR A 28 10.06 -1.55 -6.88
C TYR A 28 10.27 -2.51 -8.05
N CYS A 29 9.19 -2.82 -8.78
CA CYS A 29 9.22 -3.80 -9.87
C CYS A 29 9.64 -3.20 -11.22
N TRP A 30 9.42 -1.90 -11.39
CA TRP A 30 9.76 -1.16 -12.60
C TRP A 30 11.20 -0.66 -12.51
N ASN A 31 12.16 -1.59 -12.50
CA ASN A 31 13.58 -1.27 -12.67
C ASN A 31 13.86 -1.04 -14.16
N SER A 32 13.35 0.07 -14.68
CA SER A 32 13.63 0.52 -16.04
C SER A 32 15.02 1.15 -16.00
N GLY A 33 16.03 0.45 -16.54
CA GLY A 33 17.44 0.88 -16.55
C GLY A 33 17.74 2.21 -17.26
N ASN A 34 16.72 3.04 -17.53
CA ASN A 34 16.76 4.33 -18.22
C ASN A 34 15.88 5.42 -17.55
N VAL A 35 15.32 5.22 -16.34
CA VAL A 35 14.64 6.32 -15.64
C VAL A 35 15.67 7.14 -14.87
N GLU A 36 15.65 8.46 -15.05
CA GLU A 36 16.46 9.38 -14.25
C GLU A 36 16.15 9.13 -12.76
N GLY A 37 17.11 8.62 -11.99
CA GLY A 37 16.89 8.20 -10.59
C GLY A 37 16.25 9.29 -9.70
N TYR A 38 16.37 10.57 -10.09
CA TYR A 38 15.66 11.69 -9.46
C TYR A 38 14.13 11.57 -9.53
N PHE A 39 13.57 11.08 -10.64
CA PHE A 39 12.13 10.89 -10.82
C PHE A 39 11.59 9.77 -9.93
N GLU A 40 12.34 8.66 -9.80
CA GLU A 40 11.97 7.55 -8.92
C GLU A 40 12.03 7.97 -7.45
N ILE A 41 13.07 8.69 -7.05
CA ILE A 41 13.19 9.27 -5.70
C ILE A 41 12.03 10.21 -5.41
N PHE A 42 11.71 11.13 -6.32
CA PHE A 42 10.59 12.04 -6.17
C PHE A 42 9.26 11.28 -6.02
N THR A 43 9.02 10.30 -6.87
CA THR A 43 7.81 9.47 -6.81
C THR A 43 7.74 8.69 -5.48
N GLY A 44 8.86 8.15 -5.01
CA GLY A 44 8.97 7.47 -3.72
C GLY A 44 8.62 8.39 -2.55
N ILE A 45 9.12 9.64 -2.56
CA ILE A 45 8.78 10.66 -1.55
C ILE A 45 7.28 10.96 -1.57
N VAL A 46 6.69 11.16 -2.75
CA VAL A 46 5.24 11.43 -2.89
C VAL A 46 4.42 10.26 -2.33
N LEU A 47 4.77 9.02 -2.66
CA LEU A 47 4.08 7.83 -2.16
C LEU A 47 4.20 7.69 -0.63
N LEU A 48 5.36 8.01 -0.06
CA LEU A 48 5.58 8.00 1.38
C LEU A 48 4.75 9.07 2.11
N ILE A 49 4.59 10.26 1.51
CA ILE A 49 3.69 11.29 2.03
C ILE A 49 2.24 10.80 2.01
N ILE A 50 1.79 10.19 0.92
CA ILE A 50 0.43 9.65 0.79
C ILE A 50 0.19 8.52 1.80
N PHE A 51 1.17 7.63 2.00
CA PHE A 51 1.10 6.57 3.00
C PHE A 51 0.99 7.14 4.42
N SER A 52 1.84 8.11 4.75
CA SER A 52 1.83 8.79 6.06
C SER A 52 0.52 9.53 6.31
N TYR A 53 -0.04 10.16 5.27
CA TYR A 53 -1.36 10.79 5.31
C TYR A 53 -2.46 9.76 5.59
N ALA A 54 -2.40 8.58 4.95
CA ALA A 54 -3.35 7.50 5.18
C ALA A 54 -3.31 7.02 6.65
N LEU A 55 -2.11 6.78 7.19
CA LEU A 55 -1.95 6.38 8.59
C LEU A 55 -2.49 7.45 9.55
N ARG A 56 -2.14 8.73 9.34
CA ARG A 56 -2.68 9.83 10.15
C ARG A 56 -4.21 9.85 10.14
N ASN A 57 -4.83 9.61 8.98
CA ASN A 57 -6.29 9.59 8.88
C ASN A 57 -6.91 8.38 9.58
N ILE A 58 -6.25 7.22 9.58
CA ILE A 58 -6.69 6.07 10.39
C ILE A 58 -6.70 6.46 11.87
N TRP A 59 -5.68 7.18 12.34
CA TRP A 59 -5.64 7.66 13.73
C TRP A 59 -6.82 8.58 14.07
N LEU A 60 -7.15 9.50 13.17
CA LEU A 60 -8.15 10.54 13.40
C LEU A 60 -9.60 10.04 13.24
N PHE A 61 -9.84 9.15 12.28
CA PHE A 61 -11.20 8.78 11.86
C PHE A 61 -11.60 7.34 12.22
N ALA A 62 -10.66 6.46 12.59
CA ALA A 62 -11.00 5.10 12.99
C ALA A 62 -11.24 4.99 14.51
N ASP A 63 -12.30 4.24 14.85
CA ASP A 63 -12.61 3.88 16.23
C ASP A 63 -11.44 3.20 16.92
N GLN A 64 -11.26 3.47 18.22
CA GLN A 64 -10.12 2.99 19.00
C GLN A 64 -9.98 1.45 18.98
N ASN A 65 -11.11 0.73 18.98
CA ASN A 65 -11.13 -0.74 18.90
C ASN A 65 -10.69 -1.28 17.53
N VAL A 66 -10.94 -0.53 16.45
CA VAL A 66 -10.62 -0.95 15.06
C VAL A 66 -9.22 -0.49 14.67
N ARG A 67 -8.78 0.66 15.18
CA ARG A 67 -7.51 1.31 14.88
C ARG A 67 -6.30 0.41 15.10
N THR A 68 -6.18 -0.21 16.26
CA THR A 68 -5.04 -1.08 16.61
C THR A 68 -5.00 -2.31 15.70
N LYS A 69 -6.18 -2.87 15.36
CA LYS A 69 -6.30 -4.00 14.43
C LYS A 69 -5.87 -3.59 13.01
N LEU A 70 -6.30 -2.42 12.54
CA LEU A 70 -5.91 -1.87 11.23
C LEU A 70 -4.40 -1.64 11.15
N TYR A 71 -3.79 -0.96 12.12
CA TYR A 71 -2.35 -0.74 12.10
C TYR A 71 -1.54 -2.03 12.12
N ARG A 72 -1.94 -2.99 12.96
CA ARG A 72 -1.30 -4.30 12.98
C ARG A 72 -1.39 -4.99 11.63
N ASN A 73 -2.56 -5.00 11.01
CA ASN A 73 -2.76 -5.62 9.70
C ASN A 73 -1.96 -4.91 8.61
N ILE A 74 -1.89 -3.58 8.63
CA ILE A 74 -1.09 -2.78 7.69
C ILE A 74 0.40 -3.10 7.85
N ALA A 75 0.91 -3.12 9.08
CA ALA A 75 2.32 -3.40 9.35
C ALA A 75 2.71 -4.82 8.90
N ILE A 76 1.92 -5.83 9.28
CA ILE A 76 2.14 -7.22 8.85
C ILE A 76 2.09 -7.32 7.32
N PHE A 77 1.09 -6.70 6.69
CA PHE A 77 0.96 -6.72 5.25
C PHE A 77 2.13 -6.04 4.54
N ALA A 78 2.58 -4.88 5.01
CA ALA A 78 3.72 -4.17 4.42
C ALA A 78 4.99 -5.03 4.46
N VAL A 79 5.24 -5.72 5.58
CA VAL A 79 6.39 -6.64 5.70
C VAL A 79 6.26 -7.81 4.73
N ILE A 80 5.10 -8.47 4.70
CA ILE A 80 4.85 -9.60 3.80
C ILE A 80 4.98 -9.17 2.34
N LEU A 81 4.39 -8.02 1.97
CA LEU A 81 4.45 -7.46 0.61
C LEU A 81 5.89 -7.22 0.17
N ASN A 82 6.70 -6.55 0.99
CA ASN A 82 8.09 -6.28 0.63
C ASN A 82 8.92 -7.56 0.53
N LEU A 83 8.86 -8.45 1.52
CA LEU A 83 9.66 -9.68 1.52
C LEU A 83 9.32 -10.61 0.36
N SER A 84 8.02 -10.81 0.11
CA SER A 84 7.58 -11.71 -0.96
C SER A 84 7.78 -11.10 -2.35
N THR A 85 7.54 -9.79 -2.53
CA THR A 85 7.83 -9.12 -3.81
C THR A 85 9.33 -9.14 -4.10
N TYR A 86 10.18 -8.93 -3.09
CA TYR A 86 11.63 -9.09 -3.19
C TYR A 86 12.02 -10.51 -3.62
N ALA A 87 11.52 -11.53 -2.91
CA ALA A 87 11.80 -12.93 -3.23
C ALA A 87 11.33 -13.32 -4.65
N VAL A 88 10.14 -12.88 -5.06
CA VAL A 88 9.61 -13.12 -6.41
C VAL A 88 10.46 -12.39 -7.45
N SER A 89 10.93 -11.16 -7.19
CA SER A 89 11.77 -10.41 -8.12
C SER A 89 13.16 -10.99 -8.33
N ILE A 90 13.69 -11.76 -7.37
CA ILE A 90 14.93 -12.53 -7.54
C ILE A 90 14.74 -13.69 -8.52
N VAL A 91 13.60 -14.36 -8.44
CA VAL A 91 13.33 -15.60 -9.20
C VAL A 91 12.71 -15.30 -10.57
N PHE A 92 11.91 -14.23 -10.66
CA PHE A 92 11.14 -13.85 -11.84
C PHE A 92 11.41 -12.40 -12.25
N GLN A 93 11.15 -12.07 -13.52
CA GLN A 93 11.24 -10.70 -14.02
C GLN A 93 10.30 -9.74 -13.26
N GLY A 94 10.67 -8.45 -13.20
CA GLY A 94 9.93 -7.43 -12.46
C GLY A 94 8.43 -7.36 -12.77
N VAL A 95 8.03 -7.63 -14.02
CA VAL A 95 6.60 -7.69 -14.41
C VAL A 95 5.82 -8.76 -13.65
N VAL A 96 6.41 -9.93 -13.41
CA VAL A 96 5.76 -11.03 -12.67
C VAL A 96 5.68 -10.70 -11.18
N ALA A 97 6.75 -10.11 -10.62
CA ALA A 97 6.75 -9.61 -9.25
C ALA A 97 5.68 -8.52 -9.03
N PHE A 98 5.47 -7.66 -10.02
CA PHE A 98 4.44 -6.63 -9.98
C PHE A 98 3.03 -7.24 -9.98
N ILE A 99 2.73 -8.17 -10.88
CA ILE A 99 1.43 -8.86 -10.93
C ILE A 99 1.15 -9.55 -9.60
N PHE A 100 2.15 -10.24 -9.04
CA PHE A 100 2.05 -10.88 -7.73
C PHE A 100 1.73 -9.87 -6.61
N ALA A 101 2.46 -8.74 -6.56
CA ALA A 101 2.22 -7.69 -5.59
C ALA A 101 0.79 -7.12 -5.71
N VAL A 102 0.29 -6.91 -6.94
CA VAL A 102 -1.09 -6.46 -7.17
C VAL A 102 -2.12 -7.44 -6.61
N PHE A 103 -1.95 -8.74 -6.83
CA PHE A 103 -2.83 -9.76 -6.25
C PHE A 103 -2.85 -9.71 -4.72
N MET A 104 -1.68 -9.52 -4.10
CA MET A 104 -1.59 -9.41 -2.65
C MET A 104 -2.28 -8.16 -2.10
N ILE A 105 -2.11 -7.01 -2.77
CA ILE A 105 -2.77 -5.76 -2.37
C ILE A 105 -4.30 -5.90 -2.50
N ILE A 106 -4.82 -6.57 -3.55
CA ILE A 106 -6.25 -6.88 -3.68
C ILE A 106 -6.73 -7.79 -2.55
N GLY A 107 -5.93 -8.80 -2.18
CA GLY A 107 -6.23 -9.69 -1.05
C GLY A 107 -6.31 -8.93 0.28
N PHE A 108 -5.34 -8.07 0.53
CA PHE A 108 -5.30 -7.20 1.71
C PHE A 108 -6.49 -6.24 1.76
N TRP A 109 -6.85 -5.65 0.61
CA TRP A 109 -8.03 -4.80 0.49
C TRP A 109 -9.31 -5.51 0.93
N LYS A 110 -9.50 -6.76 0.48
CA LYS A 110 -10.65 -7.58 0.91
C LYS A 110 -10.61 -7.94 2.39
N LEU A 111 -9.43 -8.03 3.00
CA LEU A 111 -9.26 -8.36 4.41
C LEU A 111 -9.60 -7.18 5.32
N ILE A 112 -9.29 -5.95 4.91
CA ILE A 112 -9.54 -4.73 5.69
C ILE A 112 -10.93 -4.11 5.46
N THR A 113 -11.61 -4.49 4.36
CA THR A 113 -12.97 -4.02 4.04
C THR A 113 -14.09 -5.00 4.42
N LYS A 114 -13.74 -6.21 4.90
CA LYS A 114 -14.67 -7.17 5.52
C LYS A 114 -14.82 -6.92 7.01
#